data_AF-A0A917KJL2-F1
#
_entry.id   AF-A0A917KJL2-F1
#
_cell.length_a   1.000
_cell.length_b   1.000
_cell.length_c   1.000
_cell.angle_alpha   90.00
_cell.angle_beta   90.00
_cell.angle_gamma   90.00
#
_symmetry.space_group_name_H-M   'P 1'
#
loop_
_entity.id
_entity.type
_entity.pdbx_description
1 polymer ?
#
loop_
_entity_poly.entity_id
_entity_poly.type
_entity_poly.pdbx_seq_one_letter_code
_entity_poly.pdbx_strand_id
1 'polypeptide(L)' 'MQRSVALAYVLWFFLGYLGIHRMYCGRVTSGVVILACTVIGCILFPVFIGHLLLFIVGVWWLVDLFLTAGMAQR' A
#
# COMPACT_ATOMS: atom_id res chain seq x y z
N MET A 1 -2.69 -2.65 21.82
CA MET A 1 -2.37 -3.94 21.19
C MET A 1 -1.06 -3.75 20.44
N GLN A 2 0.05 -4.32 20.90
CA GLN A 2 1.32 -4.25 20.15
C GLN A 2 1.13 -5.01 18.83
N ARG A 3 1.14 -4.29 17.70
CA ARG A 3 1.09 -4.93 16.39
C ARG A 3 2.51 -5.34 15.99
N SER A 4 2.66 -6.54 15.44
CA SER A 4 3.97 -7.06 15.07
C SER A 4 4.52 -6.30 13.86
N VAL A 5 5.58 -5.50 14.08
CA VAL A 5 6.28 -4.75 13.02
C VAL A 5 6.75 -5.68 11.89
N ALA A 6 7.22 -6.87 12.24
CA ALA A 6 7.61 -7.90 11.28
C ALA A 6 6.44 -8.30 10.36
N LEU A 7 5.24 -8.52 10.93
CA LEU A 7 4.05 -8.84 10.13
C LEU A 7 3.61 -7.63 9.27
N ALA A 8 3.75 -6.42 9.84
CA ALA A 8 3.82 -5.12 9.14
C ALA A 8 4.48 -5.19 7.77
N TYR A 9 5.77 -5.52 7.80
CA TYR A 9 6.64 -5.57 6.63
C TYR A 9 6.37 -6.75 5.71
N VAL A 10 6.00 -7.93 6.26
CA VAL A 10 5.59 -9.07 5.44
C VAL A 10 4.37 -8.71 4.60
N LEU A 11 3.36 -8.09 5.21
CA LEU A 11 2.15 -7.64 4.51
C LEU A 11 2.47 -6.53 3.50
N TRP A 12 3.40 -5.63 3.82
CA TRP A 12 3.80 -4.57 2.90
C TRP A 12 4.55 -5.11 1.68
N PHE A 13 5.42 -6.10 1.85
CA PHE A 13 6.19 -6.67 0.74
C PHE A 13 5.33 -7.50 -0.20
N PHE A 14 4.49 -8.40 0.32
CA PHE A 14 3.67 -9.30 -0.50
C PHE A 14 2.35 -8.66 -0.95
N LEU A 15 1.69 -7.92 -0.04
CA LEU A 15 0.32 -7.39 -0.21
C LEU A 15 0.29 -5.85 -0.22
N GLY A 16 1.45 -5.19 -0.42
CA GLY A 16 1.55 -3.73 -0.38
C GLY A 16 0.66 -3.02 -1.40
N TYR A 17 0.55 -3.56 -2.60
CA TYR A 17 -0.32 -3.04 -3.67
C TYR A 17 -1.82 -3.19 -3.36
N LEU A 18 -2.19 -4.07 -2.43
CA LEU A 18 -3.56 -4.21 -1.94
C LEU A 18 -3.84 -3.33 -0.71
N GLY A 19 -2.82 -2.65 -0.16
CA GLY A 19 -2.96 -1.76 1.00
C GLY A 19 -3.22 -2.48 2.33
N ILE A 20 -3.04 -3.80 2.38
CA ILE A 20 -3.42 -4.63 3.53
C ILE A 20 -2.55 -4.35 4.76
N HIS A 21 -1.28 -3.98 4.58
CA HIS A 21 -0.40 -3.55 5.67
C HIS A 21 -0.93 -2.31 6.41
N ARG A 22 -1.57 -1.37 5.70
CA ARG A 22 -2.21 -0.19 6.30
C ARG A 22 -3.49 -0.56 7.05
N MET A 23 -4.28 -1.48 6.51
CA MET A 23 -5.47 -2.03 7.19
C MET A 23 -5.07 -2.76 8.48
N TYR A 24 -3.98 -3.54 8.41
CA TYR A 24 -3.37 -4.18 9.57
C TYR A 24 -2.72 -3.18 10.53
N CYS A 25 -2.50 -1.92 10.17
CA CYS A 25 -2.09 -0.89 11.12
C CYS A 25 -3.27 -0.04 11.65
N GLY A 26 -4.52 -0.44 11.34
CA GLY A 26 -5.72 0.30 11.73
C GLY A 26 -6.08 1.46 10.81
N ARG A 27 -5.36 1.66 9.69
CA ARG A 27 -5.64 2.70 8.69
C ARG A 27 -6.36 2.16 7.47
N VAL A 28 -7.59 1.68 7.70
CA VAL A 28 -8.45 1.03 6.69
C VAL A 28 -8.71 1.92 5.48
N THR A 29 -9.08 3.19 5.70
CA THR A 29 -9.36 4.15 4.61
C THR A 29 -8.19 4.27 3.64
N SER A 30 -6.98 4.50 4.15
CA SER A 30 -5.80 4.62 3.30
C SER A 30 -5.40 3.30 2.60
N GLY A 31 -5.69 2.15 3.21
CA GLY A 31 -5.49 0.85 2.57
C GLY A 31 -6.46 0.64 1.39
N VAL A 32 -7.72 1.03 1.55
CA VAL A 32 -8.72 0.98 0.47
C VAL A 32 -8.38 1.93 -0.67
N VAL A 33 -7.81 3.11 -0.39
CA VAL A 33 -7.34 4.02 -1.45
C VAL A 33 -6.24 3.39 -2.28
N ILE A 34 -5.24 2.74 -1.64
CA ILE A 34 -4.21 2.01 -2.37
C ILE A 34 -4.83 0.92 -3.24
N LEU A 35 -5.75 0.12 -2.69
CA LEU A 35 -6.43 -0.93 -3.44
C LEU A 35 -7.17 -0.36 -4.67
N ALA A 36 -7.93 0.72 -4.49
CA ALA A 36 -8.67 1.37 -5.58
C ALA A 36 -7.72 1.93 -6.64
N CYS A 37 -6.64 2.61 -6.25
CA CYS A 37 -5.62 3.10 -7.18
C CYS A 37 -4.96 1.95 -7.94
N THR A 38 -4.57 0.87 -7.27
CA THR A 38 -3.97 -0.29 -7.93
C THR A 38 -4.94 -0.93 -8.92
N VAL A 39 -6.22 -1.13 -8.55
CA VAL A 39 -7.24 -1.71 -9.43
C VAL A 39 -7.51 -0.81 -10.64
N ILE A 40 -7.69 0.50 -10.43
CA ILE A 40 -7.88 1.48 -11.49
C ILE A 40 -6.65 1.52 -12.41
N GLY A 41 -5.43 1.50 -11.84
CA GLY A 41 -4.17 1.48 -12.57
C GLY A 41 -4.02 0.23 -13.44
N CYS A 42 -4.43 -0.93 -12.94
CA CYS A 42 -4.47 -2.17 -13.69
C CYS A 42 -5.51 -2.15 -14.83
N ILE A 43 -6.72 -1.62 -14.58
CA ILE A 43 -7.75 -1.50 -15.63
C ILE A 43 -7.31 -0.54 -16.72
N LEU A 44 -6.69 0.57 -16.32
CA LEU A 44 -6.16 1.58 -17.23
C LEU A 44 -4.81 1.18 -17.84
N PHE A 45 -4.21 0.06 -17.44
CA PHE A 45 -2.89 -0.37 -17.93
C PHE A 45 -2.72 -0.35 -19.47
N PRO A 46 -3.72 -0.77 -20.28
CA PRO A 46 -3.60 -0.75 -21.75
C PRO A 46 -3.53 0.66 -22.35
N VAL A 47 -4.06 1.65 -21.64
CA VAL A 47 -4.02 3.06 -22.01
C VAL A 47 -2.83 3.63 -21.25
N PHE A 48 -1.73 4.04 -21.90
CA PHE A 48 -0.48 4.53 -21.26
C PHE A 48 -0.64 5.32 -19.93
N ILE A 49 -1.76 6.03 -19.74
CA ILE A 49 -2.23 6.59 -18.45
C ILE A 49 -2.13 5.64 -17.24
N GLY A 50 -2.41 4.33 -17.39
CA GLY A 50 -2.36 3.36 -16.29
C GLY A 50 -0.95 3.14 -15.77
N HIS A 51 0.07 3.28 -16.62
CA HIS A 51 1.47 3.18 -16.22
C HIS A 51 1.87 4.33 -15.30
N LEU A 52 1.39 5.55 -15.57
CA LEU A 52 1.64 6.71 -14.70
C LEU A 52 0.99 6.50 -13.32
N LEU A 53 -0.22 5.97 -13.28
CA LEU A 53 -0.94 5.75 -12.02
C LEU A 53 -0.28 4.63 -11.19
N LEU A 54 0.13 3.54 -11.81
CA LEU A 54 0.89 2.48 -11.14
C LEU A 54 2.28 2.94 -10.71
N PHE A 55 2.92 3.85 -11.45
CA PHE A 55 4.16 4.48 -11.04
C PHE A 55 3.98 5.30 -9.75
N ILE A 56 2.90 6.07 -9.65
CA ILE A 56 2.55 6.80 -8.42
C ILE A 56 2.32 5.82 -7.26
N VAL A 57 1.60 4.73 -7.48
CA VAL A 57 1.40 3.67 -6.47
C VAL A 57 2.73 3.02 -6.08
N GLY A 58 3.66 2.81 -7.02
CA GLY A 58 5.00 2.28 -6.76
C GLY A 58 5.85 3.22 -5.91
N VAL A 59 5.82 4.53 -6.19
CA VAL A 59 6.47 5.55 -5.35
C VAL A 59 5.83 5.56 -3.96
N TRP A 60 4.51 5.47 -3.88
CA TRP A 60 3.80 5.39 -2.61
C TRP A 60 4.19 4.12 -1.82
N TRP A 61 4.32 2.97 -2.50
CA TRP A 61 4.81 1.73 -1.88
C TRP A 61 6.22 1.90 -1.28
N LEU A 62 7.11 2.65 -1.93
CA LEU A 62 8.43 2.99 -1.36
C LEU A 62 8.32 3.92 -0.14
N VAL A 63 7.47 4.94 -0.18
CA VAL A 63 7.20 5.82 0.97
C VAL A 63 6.61 5.02 2.14
N ASP A 64 5.84 3.97 1.84
CA ASP A 64 5.27 3.08 2.84
C ASP A 64 6.32 2.28 3.60
N LEU A 65 7.54 2.12 3.09
CA LEU A 65 8.65 1.55 3.85
C LEU A 65 8.87 2.30 5.17
N PHE A 66 8.81 3.64 5.12
CA PHE A 66 8.98 4.51 6.29
C PHE A 66 7.69 4.68 7.08
N LEU A 67 6.55 4.83 6.39
CA LEU A 67 5.26 5.01 7.06
C LEU A 67 4.84 3.76 7.83
N THR A 68 5.17 2.56 7.35
CA THR A 68 4.82 1.29 8.00
C THR A 68 5.58 1.09 9.29
N ALA A 69 6.86 1.50 9.36
CA ALA A 69 7.61 1.55 10.62
C ALA A 69 6.89 2.42 11.66
N GLY A 70 6.57 3.66 11.27
CA GLY A 70 5.92 4.62 12.17
C GLY A 70 4.48 4.23 12.55
N MET A 71 3.79 3.46 11.70
CA MET A 71 2.47 2.91 12.02
C MET A 71 2.54 1.75 12.99
N ALA A 72 3.47 0.83 12.79
CA ALA A 72 3.56 -0.38 13.58
C ALA A 72 4.13 -0.12 14.98
N GLN A 73 4.83 0.99 15.18
CA GLN A 73 5.33 1.44 16.49
C GLN A 73 4.29 2.23 17.32
N ARG A 74 3.15 2.61 16.74
CA ARG A 74 2.05 3.32 17.43
C ARG A 74 0.99 2.34 17.93
#